data_AF-A0A3C1JDB1-F1
#
_entry.id   AF-A0A3C1JDB1-F1
#
_cell.length_a   1.000
_cell.length_b   1.000
_cell.length_c   1.000
_cell.angle_alpha   90.00
_cell.angle_beta   90.00
_cell.angle_gamma   90.00
#
_symmetry.space_group_name_H-M   'P 1'
#
loop_
_entity.id
_entity.type
_entity.pdbx_description
1 polymer ?
#
loop_
_entity_poly.entity_id
_entity_poly.type
_entity_poly.pdbx_seq_one_letter_code
_entity_poly.pdbx_strand_id
1 'polypeptide(L)'
;MPEAPVNPEEKKPQGAAVKKWPASVLLTLPFFFIVLPLYKASRESVNWRAAGLMILTFSSIAFVAGHFSVLREHWIWNPMRTLGPTVWGVPIEEPLLYYWFPPMFTVILMHAIDNWLGRKK
;
A
#
# COMPACT_ATOMS: atom_id res chain seq x y z
N MET A 1 51.55 -0.51 19.15
CA MET A 1 51.29 -0.65 17.70
C MET A 1 50.15 0.30 17.38
N PRO A 2 50.29 1.25 16.45
CA PRO A 2 49.17 2.11 16.08
C PRO A 2 48.16 1.31 15.24
N GLU A 3 46.90 1.33 15.64
CA GLU A 3 45.79 0.78 14.85
C GLU A 3 45.63 1.63 13.58
N ALA A 4 45.62 0.98 12.42
CA ALA A 4 45.37 1.66 11.15
C ALA A 4 43.96 2.27 11.15
N PRO A 5 43.75 3.48 10.63
CA PRO A 5 42.43 4.07 10.53
C PRO A 5 41.59 3.23 9.55
N VAL A 6 40.51 2.64 10.05
CA VAL A 6 39.47 2.01 9.22
C VAL A 6 38.82 3.13 8.42
N ASN A 7 39.15 3.20 7.13
CA ASN A 7 38.60 4.17 6.20
C ASN A 7 37.09 3.87 6.01
N PRO A 8 36.16 4.77 6.38
CA PRO A 8 34.73 4.52 6.27
C PRO A 8 34.19 4.56 4.83
N GLU A 9 35.06 4.77 3.84
CA GLU A 9 34.72 4.78 2.41
C GLU A 9 34.83 3.40 1.75
N GLU A 10 34.47 2.31 2.44
CA GLU A 10 34.20 1.04 1.77
C GLU A 10 32.89 1.15 0.97
N LYS A 11 33.07 1.73 -0.23
CA LYS A 11 32.33 1.54 -1.48
C LYS A 11 31.03 0.74 -1.31
N LYS A 12 29.92 1.45 -1.12
CA LYS A 12 28.59 0.95 -1.51
C LYS A 12 28.71 0.47 -2.97
N PRO A 13 28.41 -0.80 -3.27
CA PRO A 13 28.57 -1.31 -4.63
C PRO A 13 27.66 -0.52 -5.56
N GLN A 14 28.28 0.34 -6.38
CA GLN A 14 27.63 1.02 -7.48
C GLN A 14 27.33 0.00 -8.58
N GLY A 15 26.06 -0.12 -8.94
CA GLY A 15 25.70 -0.28 -10.35
C GLY A 15 25.59 -1.69 -10.92
N ALA A 16 25.20 -2.70 -10.15
CA ALA A 16 24.40 -3.76 -10.78
C ALA A 16 23.01 -3.16 -11.04
N ALA A 17 22.56 -3.11 -12.30
CA ALA A 17 21.18 -2.77 -12.62
C ALA A 17 20.28 -3.84 -11.99
N VAL A 18 19.92 -3.64 -10.72
CA VAL A 18 19.09 -4.59 -9.98
C VAL A 18 17.75 -4.62 -10.69
N LYS A 19 17.34 -5.79 -11.16
CA LYS A 19 16.07 -5.97 -11.87
C LYS A 19 14.93 -5.68 -10.90
N LYS A 20 14.17 -4.61 -11.15
CA LYS A 20 12.92 -4.33 -10.41
C LYS A 20 11.98 -5.52 -10.57
N TRP A 21 11.57 -6.10 -9.45
CA TRP A 21 10.58 -7.16 -9.44
C TRP A 21 9.29 -6.57 -8.86
N PRO A 22 8.22 -6.42 -9.67
CA PRO A 22 7.02 -5.72 -9.27
C PRO A 22 6.14 -6.58 -8.36
N ALA A 23 6.69 -6.97 -7.20
CA ALA A 23 5.98 -7.73 -6.20
C ALA A 23 4.69 -7.03 -5.81
N SER A 24 4.68 -5.69 -5.72
CA SER A 24 3.47 -4.91 -5.41
C SER A 24 2.31 -5.25 -6.36
N VAL A 25 2.55 -5.26 -7.67
CA VAL A 25 1.53 -5.56 -8.69
C VAL A 25 1.05 -7.01 -8.59
N LEU A 26 1.98 -7.96 -8.49
CA LEU A 26 1.63 -9.39 -8.34
C LEU A 26 0.82 -9.63 -7.06
N LEU A 27 1.16 -8.94 -5.97
CA LEU A 27 0.43 -9.03 -4.71
C LEU A 27 -0.97 -8.40 -4.81
N THR A 28 -1.17 -7.37 -5.63
CA THR A 28 -2.51 -6.79 -5.85
C THR A 28 -3.46 -7.69 -6.64
N LEU A 29 -2.93 -8.61 -7.45
CA LEU A 29 -3.74 -9.43 -8.35
C LEU A 29 -4.87 -10.25 -7.67
N PRO A 30 -4.60 -11.07 -6.63
CA PRO A 30 -5.64 -11.85 -5.96
C PRO A 30 -6.75 -10.97 -5.36
N PHE A 31 -6.41 -9.76 -4.96
CA PHE A 31 -7.37 -8.82 -4.41
C PHE A 31 -8.41 -8.35 -5.43
N PHE A 32 -8.03 -8.17 -6.69
CA PHE A 32 -9.01 -7.86 -7.75
C PHE A 32 -9.99 -9.00 -7.97
N PHE A 33 -9.54 -10.25 -7.95
CA PHE A 33 -10.42 -11.42 -8.09
C PHE A 33 -11.45 -11.52 -6.97
N ILE A 34 -11.12 -11.06 -5.76
CA ILE A 34 -12.03 -11.06 -4.62
C ILE A 34 -12.92 -9.81 -4.61
N VAL A 35 -12.38 -8.63 -4.92
CA VAL A 35 -13.14 -7.37 -4.85
C VAL A 35 -14.16 -7.24 -5.96
N LEU A 36 -13.88 -7.73 -7.18
CA LEU A 36 -14.81 -7.62 -8.30
C LEU A 36 -16.19 -8.27 -8.02
N PRO A 37 -16.30 -9.51 -7.52
CA PRO A 37 -17.59 -10.09 -7.18
C PRO A 37 -18.25 -9.38 -5.99
N LEU A 38 -17.47 -8.99 -4.96
CA LEU A 38 -18.00 -8.25 -3.81
C LEU A 38 -18.55 -6.88 -4.21
N TYR A 39 -17.86 -6.17 -5.09
CA TYR A 39 -18.32 -4.91 -5.67
C TYR A 39 -19.67 -5.08 -6.38
N LYS A 40 -19.81 -6.13 -7.20
CA LYS A 40 -21.10 -6.43 -7.85
C LYS A 40 -22.21 -6.71 -6.82
N ALA A 41 -21.88 -7.33 -5.70
CA ALA A 41 -22.84 -7.66 -4.64
C ALA A 41 -23.23 -6.46 -3.76
N SER A 42 -22.38 -5.45 -3.62
CA SER A 42 -22.59 -4.33 -2.69
C SER A 42 -22.69 -2.94 -3.35
N ARG A 43 -22.55 -2.83 -4.68
CA ARG A 43 -22.52 -1.53 -5.38
C ARG A 43 -23.73 -0.63 -5.17
N GLU A 44 -24.89 -1.19 -4.89
CA GLU A 44 -26.13 -0.42 -4.68
C GLU A 44 -26.32 -0.02 -3.22
N SER A 45 -25.74 -0.78 -2.28
CA SER A 45 -25.86 -0.53 -0.84
C SER A 45 -24.74 0.37 -0.29
N VAL A 46 -23.59 0.43 -0.97
CA VAL A 46 -22.45 1.26 -0.55
C VAL A 46 -22.70 2.72 -0.93
N ASN A 47 -22.61 3.61 0.06
CA ASN A 47 -22.50 5.05 -0.22
C ASN A 47 -21.09 5.39 -0.69
N TRP A 48 -20.90 5.41 -2.01
CA TRP A 48 -19.59 5.65 -2.65
C TRP A 48 -18.94 6.99 -2.30
N ARG A 49 -19.73 8.02 -2.00
CA ARG A 49 -19.20 9.32 -1.58
C ARG A 49 -18.58 9.23 -0.18
N ALA A 50 -19.28 8.60 0.75
CA ALA A 50 -18.79 8.39 2.11
C ALA A 50 -17.56 7.46 2.10
N ALA A 51 -17.60 6.36 1.35
CA ALA A 51 -16.46 5.47 1.18
C ALA A 51 -15.25 6.22 0.59
N GLY A 52 -15.45 7.01 -0.47
CA GLY A 52 -14.38 7.81 -1.07
C GLY A 52 -13.75 8.80 -0.08
N LEU A 53 -14.56 9.56 0.67
CA LEU A 53 -14.07 10.50 1.68
C LEU A 53 -13.31 9.80 2.81
N MET A 54 -13.80 8.64 3.26
CA MET A 54 -13.12 7.83 4.27
C MET A 54 -11.73 7.43 3.79
N ILE A 55 -11.62 6.90 2.56
CA ILE A 55 -10.32 6.49 2.02
C ILE A 55 -9.38 7.69 1.88
N LEU A 56 -9.87 8.81 1.36
CA LEU A 56 -9.04 10.01 1.19
C LEU A 56 -8.49 10.47 2.53
N THR A 57 -9.35 10.55 3.55
CA THR A 57 -8.94 10.93 4.91
C THR A 57 -7.90 9.96 5.47
N PHE A 58 -8.18 8.65 5.39
CA PHE A 58 -7.28 7.62 5.88
C PHE A 58 -5.93 7.64 5.14
N SER A 59 -5.97 7.75 3.81
CA SER A 59 -4.78 7.78 2.96
C SER A 59 -3.93 9.01 3.23
N SER A 60 -4.55 10.18 3.44
CA SER A 60 -3.82 11.41 3.80
C SER A 60 -3.10 11.26 5.14
N ILE A 61 -3.79 10.74 6.17
CA ILE A 61 -3.18 10.52 7.49
C ILE A 61 -2.06 9.49 7.40
N ALA A 62 -2.31 8.35 6.75
CA ALA A 62 -1.33 7.28 6.62
C ALA A 62 -0.12 7.68 5.76
N PHE A 63 -0.33 8.52 4.74
CA PHE A 63 0.75 9.06 3.92
C PHE A 63 1.66 9.98 4.72
N VAL A 64 1.09 10.89 5.53
CA VAL A 64 1.85 11.75 6.43
C VAL A 64 2.62 10.92 7.47
N ALA A 65 1.95 9.93 8.08
CA ALA A 65 2.60 9.02 9.03
C ALA A 65 3.74 8.21 8.38
N GLY A 66 3.53 7.75 7.14
CA GLY A 66 4.55 7.06 6.34
C GLY A 66 5.75 7.95 6.05
N HIS A 67 5.52 9.21 5.67
CA HIS A 67 6.58 10.18 5.46
C HIS A 67 7.42 10.40 6.74
N PHE A 68 6.77 10.63 7.89
CA PHE A 68 7.48 10.76 9.16
C PHE A 68 8.24 9.49 9.55
N SER A 69 7.69 8.31 9.26
CA SER A 69 8.34 7.04 9.56
C SER A 69 9.59 6.80 8.70
N VAL A 70 9.54 7.21 7.42
CA VAL A 70 10.71 7.17 6.52
C VAL A 70 11.78 8.16 6.97
N LEU A 71 11.39 9.40 7.32
CA LEU A 71 12.33 10.42 7.80
C LEU A 71 13.07 10.01 9.08
N ARG A 72 12.43 9.19 9.94
CA ARG A 72 13.01 8.68 11.18
C ARG A 72 13.69 7.31 11.02
N GLU A 73 13.79 6.80 9.80
CA GLU A 73 14.34 5.47 9.50
C GLU A 73 13.59 4.30 10.19
N HIS A 74 12.39 4.56 10.73
CA HIS A 74 11.54 3.53 11.34
C HIS A 74 10.84 2.66 10.28
N TRP A 75 10.75 3.16 9.05
CA TRP A 75 10.17 2.44 7.92
C TRP A 75 11.14 2.41 6.75
N ILE A 76 11.66 1.22 6.46
CA ILE A 76 12.54 0.97 5.32
C ILE A 76 11.73 0.14 4.31
N TRP A 77 11.26 0.79 3.26
CA TRP A 77 10.60 0.10 2.15
C TRP A 77 11.67 -0.42 1.16
N ASN A 78 11.33 -1.48 0.43
CA ASN A 78 12.24 -2.04 -0.56
C ASN A 78 12.00 -1.41 -1.93
N PRO A 79 12.91 -0.56 -2.44
CA PRO A 79 12.74 0.11 -3.74
C PRO A 79 12.72 -0.84 -4.92
N MET A 80 13.16 -2.07 -4.74
CA MET A 80 13.10 -3.11 -5.76
C MET A 80 11.69 -3.65 -6.02
N ARG A 81 10.76 -3.43 -5.08
CA ARG A 81 9.40 -3.99 -5.12
C ARG A 81 8.39 -3.07 -5.81
N THR A 82 8.76 -1.81 -6.04
CA THR A 82 7.84 -0.79 -6.54
C THR A 82 8.19 -0.33 -7.95
N LEU A 83 7.19 -0.13 -8.81
CA LEU A 83 7.38 0.37 -10.17
C LEU A 83 7.14 1.88 -10.30
N GLY A 84 6.21 2.40 -9.53
CA GLY A 84 5.68 3.75 -9.63
C GLY A 84 6.60 4.83 -9.10
N PRO A 85 6.24 6.10 -9.35
CA PRO A 85 6.98 7.24 -8.84
C PRO A 85 6.91 7.31 -7.31
N THR A 86 7.90 7.96 -6.72
CA THR A 86 7.92 8.26 -5.29
C THR A 86 7.52 9.72 -5.07
N VAL A 87 6.78 9.96 -3.98
CA VAL A 87 6.48 11.30 -3.48
C VAL A 87 7.07 11.39 -2.09
N TRP A 88 7.97 12.36 -1.87
CA TRP A 88 8.73 12.51 -0.61
C TRP A 88 9.44 11.23 -0.14
N GLY A 89 9.97 10.46 -1.09
CA GLY A 89 10.68 9.21 -0.81
C GLY A 89 9.77 8.02 -0.49
N VAL A 90 8.45 8.16 -0.61
CA VAL A 90 7.47 7.07 -0.44
C VAL A 90 6.89 6.70 -1.81
N PRO A 91 6.93 5.43 -2.24
CA PRO A 91 6.34 5.02 -3.51
C PRO A 91 4.81 5.03 -3.41
N ILE A 92 4.12 5.54 -4.43
CA ILE A 92 2.64 5.69 -4.42
C ILE A 92 1.92 4.34 -4.29
N GLU A 93 2.55 3.26 -4.73
CA GLU A 93 2.00 1.91 -4.68
C GLU A 93 1.83 1.39 -3.25
N GLU A 94 2.70 1.81 -2.32
CA GLU A 94 2.63 1.38 -0.91
C GLU A 94 1.34 1.92 -0.24
N PRO A 95 1.02 3.22 -0.30
CA PRO A 95 -0.26 3.72 0.18
C PRO A 95 -1.47 3.07 -0.49
N LEU A 96 -1.40 2.79 -1.79
CA LEU A 96 -2.51 2.13 -2.47
C LEU A 96 -2.74 0.70 -1.96
N LEU A 97 -1.67 -0.08 -1.80
CA LEU A 97 -1.76 -1.45 -1.34
C LEU A 97 -2.16 -1.56 0.13
N TYR A 98 -1.60 -0.72 1.01
CA TYR A 98 -1.78 -0.86 2.46
C TYR A 98 -2.86 0.04 3.04
N TYR A 99 -3.12 1.20 2.43
CA TYR A 99 -4.01 2.22 3.01
C TYR A 99 -5.27 2.47 2.20
N TRP A 100 -5.25 2.20 0.89
CA TRP A 100 -6.44 2.35 0.07
C TRP A 100 -7.25 1.05 0.00
N PHE A 101 -6.57 -0.05 -0.31
CA PHE A 101 -7.23 -1.32 -0.57
C PHE A 101 -7.93 -1.94 0.65
N PRO A 102 -7.29 -2.10 1.83
CA PRO A 102 -7.90 -2.76 2.98
C PRO A 102 -9.18 -2.09 3.53
N PRO A 103 -9.25 -0.76 3.70
CA PRO A 103 -10.48 -0.13 4.19
C PRO A 103 -11.60 -0.24 3.15
N MET A 104 -11.30 -0.15 1.85
CA MET A 104 -12.31 -0.37 0.81
C MET A 104 -12.83 -1.79 0.79
N PHE A 105 -11.92 -2.77 0.86
CA PHE A 105 -12.29 -4.17 0.94
C PHE A 105 -13.24 -4.41 2.14
N THR A 106 -12.92 -3.84 3.30
CA THR A 106 -13.73 -3.97 4.52
C THR A 106 -15.14 -3.41 4.32
N VAL A 107 -15.27 -2.18 3.78
CA VAL A 107 -16.59 -1.57 3.53
C VAL A 107 -17.42 -2.40 2.55
N ILE A 108 -16.82 -2.79 1.42
CA ILE A 108 -17.51 -3.57 0.38
C ILE A 108 -17.93 -4.93 0.94
N LEU A 109 -17.05 -5.60 1.70
CA LEU A 109 -17.32 -6.90 2.31
C LEU A 109 -18.48 -6.82 3.31
N MET A 110 -18.47 -5.83 4.21
CA MET A 110 -19.52 -5.68 5.22
C MET A 110 -20.88 -5.45 4.58
N HIS A 111 -20.97 -4.59 3.56
CA HIS A 111 -22.21 -4.40 2.81
C HIS A 111 -22.63 -5.65 2.02
N ALA A 112 -21.68 -6.40 1.46
CA ALA A 112 -22.01 -7.64 0.76
C ALA A 112 -22.59 -8.70 1.71
N ILE A 113 -22.04 -8.81 2.93
CA ILE A 113 -22.55 -9.68 3.98
C ILE A 113 -23.95 -9.23 4.42
N ASP A 114 -24.14 -7.93 4.66
CA ASP A 114 -25.44 -7.37 5.07
C ASP A 114 -26.53 -7.65 4.01
N ASN A 115 -26.24 -7.40 2.73
CA ASN A 115 -27.14 -7.73 1.63
C ASN A 115 -27.46 -9.23 1.56
N TRP A 116 -26.47 -10.09 1.80
CA TRP A 116 -26.67 -11.54 1.78
C TRP A 116 -27.54 -12.03 2.94
N LEU A 117 -27.38 -11.47 4.14
CA LEU A 117 -28.20 -11.77 5.31
C LEU A 117 -29.61 -11.19 5.18
N GLY A 118 -29.74 -9.98 4.62
CA GLY A 118 -31.02 -9.30 4.40
C GLY A 118 -31.93 -10.01 3.41
N ARG A 119 -31.37 -10.66 2.38
CA ARG A 119 -32.12 -11.49 1.41
C ARG A 119 -32.73 -12.78 2.00
N LYS A 120 -32.34 -13.18 3.21
CA LYS A 120 -32.89 -14.35 3.90
C LYS A 120 -34.11 -14.03 4.77
N LYS A 121 -34.50 -12.76 4.86
CA LYS A 121 -35.76 -12.33 5.48
C LYS A 121 -36.83 -12.14 4.42
#